data_AF-A0A4Y2EZZ4-F1
#
_entry.id   AF-A0A4Y2EZZ4-F1
#
_cell.length_a   1.000
_cell.length_b   1.000
_cell.length_c   1.000
_cell.angle_alpha   90.00
_cell.angle_beta   90.00
_cell.angle_gamma   90.00
#
_symmetry.space_group_name_H-M   'P 1'
#
loop_
_entity.id
_entity.type
_entity.pdbx_description
1 polymer ?
#
loop_
_entity_poly.entity_id
_entity_poly.type
_entity_poly.pdbx_seq_one_letter_code
_entity_poly.pdbx_strand_id
1 'polypeptide(L)'
;MLTEIIFVFEGFNARAAARVFLTLMDRLGHKTFYVQGGDWGSYISSLMARYYPPRIRGLHVNMYFFMLRPWELFKGILIALFPFLVRKEEYRMAFPLKKKIAMILQESGYFHMQATKPDTL
;
A
#
# COMPACT_ATOMS: atom_id res chain seq x y z
N MET A 1 13.00 -32.24 -9.18
CA MET A 1 12.86 -31.31 -10.31
C MET A 1 11.37 -31.01 -10.47
N LEU A 2 10.82 -30.17 -9.59
CA LEU A 2 9.42 -29.76 -9.64
C LEU A 2 9.39 -28.43 -10.38
N THR A 3 8.74 -28.43 -11.52
CA THR A 3 8.44 -27.27 -12.36
C THR A 3 7.67 -26.24 -11.54
N GLU A 4 8.33 -25.15 -11.17
CA GLU A 4 7.65 -23.94 -10.73
C GLU A 4 6.80 -23.45 -11.91
N ILE A 5 5.49 -23.67 -11.83
CA ILE A 5 4.53 -22.98 -12.68
C ILE A 5 4.60 -21.51 -12.29
N ILE A 6 5.46 -20.77 -12.98
CA ILE A 6 5.46 -19.31 -12.95
C ILE A 6 4.15 -18.92 -13.61
N PHE A 7 3.14 -18.61 -12.81
CA PHE A 7 1.96 -17.89 -13.28
C PHE A 7 2.43 -16.52 -13.76
N VAL A 8 2.79 -16.43 -15.05
CA VAL A 8 2.98 -15.16 -15.74
C VAL A 8 1.57 -14.62 -16.00
N PHE A 9 1.08 -13.83 -15.06
CA PHE A 9 -0.06 -12.95 -15.33
C PHE A 9 0.41 -11.87 -16.30
N GLU A 10 -0.36 -11.60 -17.36
CA GLU A 10 -0.11 -10.47 -18.24
C GLU A 10 -0.11 -9.14 -17.43
N GLY A 11 0.87 -8.29 -17.71
CA GLY A 11 1.03 -6.96 -17.08
C GLY A 11 2.06 -6.88 -15.94
N PHE A 12 2.36 -5.63 -15.54
CA PHE A 12 3.33 -5.32 -14.49
C PHE A 12 2.66 -4.54 -13.34
N ASN A 13 2.21 -5.26 -12.32
CA ASN A 13 1.60 -4.67 -11.12
C ASN A 13 2.55 -4.67 -9.92
N ALA A 14 2.14 -4.08 -8.79
CA ALA A 14 2.96 -4.00 -7.58
C ALA A 14 3.45 -5.37 -7.04
N ARG A 15 2.72 -6.48 -7.28
CA ARG A 15 3.18 -7.83 -6.92
C ARG A 15 4.30 -8.30 -7.83
N ALA A 16 4.23 -7.98 -9.12
CA ALA A 16 5.32 -8.24 -10.06
C ALA A 16 6.57 -7.43 -9.67
N ALA A 17 6.42 -6.15 -9.33
CA ALA A 17 7.52 -5.33 -8.81
C ALA A 17 8.14 -5.91 -7.53
N ALA A 18 7.32 -6.38 -6.57
CA ALA A 18 7.81 -7.04 -5.36
C ALA A 18 8.68 -8.28 -5.67
N ARG A 19 8.29 -9.10 -6.67
CA ARG A 19 9.10 -10.24 -7.13
C ARG A 19 10.42 -9.78 -7.75
N VAL A 20 10.40 -8.75 -8.58
CA VAL A 20 11.62 -8.20 -9.20
C VAL A 20 12.60 -7.73 -8.12
N PHE A 21 12.12 -7.00 -7.11
CA PHE A 21 12.99 -6.56 -6.01
C PHE A 21 13.49 -7.72 -5.16
N LEU A 22 12.69 -8.78 -4.96
CA LEU A 22 13.17 -9.98 -4.28
C LEU A 22 14.31 -10.65 -5.07
N THR A 23 14.15 -10.80 -6.39
CA THR A 23 15.18 -11.35 -7.28
C THR A 23 16.44 -10.48 -7.27
N LEU A 24 16.30 -9.16 -7.22
CA LEU A 24 17.43 -8.25 -7.04
C LEU A 24 18.20 -8.57 -5.75
N MET A 25 17.50 -8.68 -4.63
CA MET A 25 18.14 -9.00 -3.35
C MET A 25 18.81 -10.38 -3.35
N ASP A 26 18.23 -11.36 -4.04
CA ASP A 26 18.86 -12.67 -4.26
C ASP A 26 20.17 -12.56 -5.05
N ARG A 27 20.19 -11.76 -6.12
CA ARG A 27 21.39 -11.53 -6.95
C ARG A 27 22.48 -10.77 -6.18
N LEU A 28 22.09 -9.91 -5.25
CA LEU A 28 23.02 -9.22 -4.34
C LEU A 28 23.49 -10.12 -3.18
N GLY A 29 22.98 -11.35 -3.05
CA GLY A 29 23.38 -12.31 -2.01
C GLY A 29 22.66 -12.14 -0.67
N HIS A 30 21.62 -11.29 -0.59
CA HIS A 30 20.89 -11.04 0.64
C HIS A 30 19.77 -12.07 0.87
N LYS A 31 20.02 -13.03 1.75
CA LYS A 31 19.01 -14.04 2.14
C LYS A 31 17.90 -13.47 3.01
N THR A 32 18.22 -12.56 3.93
CA THR A 32 17.22 -11.83 4.71
C THR A 32 17.60 -10.36 4.86
N PHE A 33 16.63 -9.46 4.80
CA PHE A 33 16.86 -8.01 4.78
C PHE A 33 15.67 -7.23 5.36
N TYR A 34 15.87 -5.95 5.64
CA TYR A 34 14.81 -5.00 5.99
C TYR A 34 14.32 -4.30 4.74
N VAL A 35 13.07 -3.84 4.74
CA VAL A 35 12.51 -3.03 3.65
C VAL A 35 11.95 -1.73 4.18
N GLN A 36 12.17 -0.66 3.41
CA GLN A 36 11.59 0.64 3.66
C GLN A 36 10.82 1.10 2.41
N GLY A 37 9.70 1.81 2.60
CA GLY A 37 8.94 2.34 1.48
C GLY A 37 8.17 3.62 1.79
N GLY A 38 8.06 4.48 0.77
CA GLY A 38 7.12 5.59 0.63
C GLY A 38 6.29 5.43 -0.64
N ASP A 39 5.13 6.10 -0.73
CA ASP A 39 4.27 6.07 -1.94
C ASP A 39 4.04 4.62 -2.47
N TRP A 40 4.25 4.34 -3.77
CA TRP A 40 4.22 3.00 -4.35
C TRP A 40 5.19 2.03 -3.68
N GLY A 41 6.35 2.52 -3.25
CA GLY A 41 7.33 1.75 -2.49
C GLY A 41 6.77 1.23 -1.16
N SER A 42 5.88 1.97 -0.50
CA SER A 42 5.19 1.47 0.72
C SER A 42 4.30 0.28 0.40
N TYR A 43 3.57 0.36 -0.71
CA TYR A 43 2.69 -0.74 -1.13
C TYR A 43 3.50 -1.96 -1.55
N ILE A 44 4.54 -1.76 -2.37
CA ILE A 44 5.41 -2.85 -2.84
C ILE A 44 6.17 -3.51 -1.69
N SER A 45 6.80 -2.73 -0.79
CA SER A 45 7.50 -3.27 0.38
C SER A 45 6.56 -4.00 1.35
N SER A 46 5.33 -3.52 1.50
CA SER A 46 4.29 -4.23 2.28
C SER A 46 3.91 -5.57 1.64
N LEU A 47 3.82 -5.63 0.29
CA LEU A 47 3.60 -6.90 -0.42
C LEU A 47 4.80 -7.84 -0.25
N MET A 48 6.04 -7.33 -0.28
CA MET A 48 7.22 -8.13 -0.01
C MET A 48 7.17 -8.75 1.39
N ALA A 49 6.88 -7.95 2.41
CA ALA A 49 6.74 -8.44 3.79
C ALA A 49 5.60 -9.45 3.95
N ARG A 50 4.47 -9.23 3.26
CA ARG A 50 3.30 -10.11 3.32
C ARG A 50 3.52 -11.46 2.62
N TYR A 51 4.14 -11.48 1.44
CA TYR A 51 4.26 -12.69 0.62
C TYR A 51 5.57 -13.43 0.83
N TYR A 52 6.61 -12.78 1.36
CA TYR A 52 7.92 -13.39 1.60
C TYR A 52 8.39 -13.22 3.06
N PRO A 53 7.57 -13.58 4.07
CA PRO A 53 7.91 -13.32 5.48
C PRO A 53 9.27 -13.90 5.93
N PRO A 54 9.75 -15.08 5.49
CA PRO A 54 11.07 -15.57 5.88
C PRO A 54 12.24 -14.69 5.40
N ARG A 55 12.01 -13.88 4.35
CA ARG A 55 13.03 -13.02 3.73
C ARG A 55 13.10 -11.64 4.39
N ILE A 56 11.99 -11.18 4.98
CA ILE A 56 11.86 -9.80 5.48
C ILE A 56 11.96 -9.74 7.00
N ARG A 57 13.01 -9.11 7.52
CA ARG A 57 13.26 -8.96 8.97
C ARG A 57 12.50 -7.80 9.60
N GLY A 58 12.08 -6.84 8.79
CA GLY A 58 11.24 -5.73 9.24
C GLY A 58 10.82 -4.84 8.08
N LEU A 59 9.69 -4.18 8.28
CA LEU A 59 9.05 -3.28 7.33
C LEU A 59 8.92 -1.90 7.98
N HIS A 60 9.49 -0.89 7.34
CA HIS A 60 9.29 0.51 7.72
C HIS A 60 8.59 1.25 6.59
N VAL A 61 7.41 1.83 6.86
CA VAL A 61 6.70 2.66 5.87
C VAL A 61 6.47 4.04 6.44
N ASN A 62 6.70 5.08 5.63
CA ASN A 62 6.32 6.45 5.97
C ASN A 62 4.96 6.85 5.38
N MET A 63 4.36 5.98 4.55
CA MET A 63 3.01 6.13 4.05
C MET A 63 2.26 4.81 4.15
N TYR A 64 1.20 4.76 4.96
CA TYR A 64 0.35 3.59 5.00
C TYR A 64 -0.64 3.62 3.83
N PHE A 65 -0.52 2.65 2.91
CA PHE A 65 -1.44 2.55 1.79
C PHE A 65 -2.80 2.04 2.29
N PHE A 66 -3.71 2.98 2.52
CA PHE A 66 -5.04 2.70 3.05
C PHE A 66 -6.00 2.35 1.92
N MET A 67 -6.54 1.12 1.96
CA MET A 67 -7.72 0.76 1.16
C MET A 67 -8.96 0.86 2.04
N LEU A 68 -9.95 1.62 1.59
CA LEU A 68 -11.27 1.69 2.23
C LEU A 68 -11.93 0.30 2.17
N ARG A 69 -11.93 -0.40 3.30
CA ARG A 69 -12.65 -1.67 3.49
C ARG A 69 -13.95 -1.41 4.23
N PRO A 70 -14.99 -2.26 4.06
CA PRO A 70 -16.26 -2.11 4.77
C PRO A 70 -16.10 -1.93 6.29
N TRP A 71 -15.15 -2.66 6.88
CA TRP A 71 -14.86 -2.56 8.32
C TRP A 71 -14.27 -1.20 8.73
N GLU A 72 -13.42 -0.59 7.91
CA GLU A 72 -12.85 0.72 8.22
C GLU A 72 -13.89 1.84 8.05
N LEU A 73 -14.81 1.69 7.08
CA LEU A 73 -15.97 2.57 6.94
C LEU A 73 -16.87 2.50 8.18
N PHE A 74 -17.16 1.29 8.65
CA PHE A 74 -17.95 1.07 9.86
C PHE A 74 -17.31 1.73 11.09
N LYS A 75 -15.99 1.53 11.30
CA LYS A 75 -15.25 2.25 12.37
C LYS A 75 -15.33 3.75 12.19
N GLY A 76 -15.20 4.26 10.97
CA GLY A 76 -15.30 5.69 10.67
C GLY A 76 -16.64 6.27 11.12
N ILE A 77 -17.75 5.57 10.88
CA ILE A 77 -19.08 5.96 11.36
C ILE A 77 -19.13 5.94 12.89
N LEU A 78 -18.64 4.87 13.53
CA LEU A 78 -18.62 4.80 15.00
C LEU A 78 -17.80 5.92 15.62
N ILE A 79 -16.62 6.23 15.09
CA ILE A 79 -15.75 7.31 15.58
C ILE A 79 -16.41 8.68 15.37
N ALA A 80 -17.15 8.86 14.26
CA ALA A 80 -17.88 10.10 14.02
C ALA A 80 -19.01 10.32 15.04
N LEU A 81 -19.74 9.25 15.40
CA LEU A 81 -20.83 9.30 16.39
C LEU A 81 -20.31 9.35 17.82
N PHE A 82 -19.17 8.70 18.09
CA PHE A 82 -18.58 8.55 19.42
C PHE A 82 -17.09 8.93 19.40
N PRO A 83 -16.75 10.24 19.36
CA PRO A 83 -15.37 10.71 19.25
C PRO A 83 -14.44 10.28 20.40
N PHE A 84 -15.01 9.87 21.55
CA PHE A 84 -14.25 9.40 22.71
C PHE A 84 -13.63 8.01 22.52
N LEU A 85 -14.01 7.26 21.48
CA LEU A 85 -13.44 5.94 21.17
C LEU A 85 -11.98 6.00 20.71
N VAL A 86 -11.50 7.19 20.33
CA VAL A 86 -10.13 7.43 19.85
C VAL A 86 -9.52 8.61 20.58
N ARG A 87 -8.20 8.73 20.49
CA ARG A 87 -7.49 9.89 21.05
C ARG A 87 -7.85 11.15 20.27
N LYS A 88 -7.79 12.32 20.93
CA LYS A 88 -8.13 13.60 20.31
C LYS A 88 -7.25 13.90 19.09
N GLU A 89 -5.98 13.50 19.16
CA GLU A 89 -5.00 13.67 18.09
C GLU A 89 -5.39 12.83 16.86
N GLU A 90 -5.77 11.58 17.07
CA GLU A 90 -6.22 10.66 16.02
C GLU A 90 -7.53 11.13 15.38
N TYR A 91 -8.46 11.63 16.20
CA TYR A 91 -9.70 12.21 15.71
C TYR A 91 -9.44 13.40 14.77
N ARG A 92 -8.54 14.31 15.15
CA ARG A 92 -8.16 15.48 14.33
C ARG A 92 -7.46 15.09 13.03
N MET A 93 -6.76 13.97 12.99
CA MET A 93 -6.14 13.47 11.76
C MET A 93 -7.18 12.98 10.76
N ALA A 94 -8.25 12.35 11.24
CA ALA A 94 -9.29 11.74 10.41
C ALA A 94 -10.48 12.68 10.08
N PHE A 95 -10.80 13.65 10.95
CA PHE A 95 -12.00 14.49 10.83
C PHE A 95 -11.68 16.00 10.71
N PRO A 96 -12.56 16.83 10.10
CA PRO A 96 -13.85 16.45 9.50
C PRO A 96 -13.69 15.76 8.14
N LEU A 97 -14.44 14.66 7.96
CA LEU A 97 -14.34 13.81 6.78
C LEU A 97 -14.62 14.55 5.47
N LYS A 98 -15.56 15.51 5.47
CA LYS A 98 -15.88 16.33 4.29
C LYS A 98 -14.66 17.04 3.70
N LYS A 99 -13.80 17.63 4.54
CA LYS A 99 -12.59 18.33 4.08
C LYS A 99 -11.57 17.35 3.49
N LYS A 100 -11.42 16.17 4.11
CA LYS A 100 -10.51 15.11 3.64
C LYS A 100 -10.96 14.54 2.31
N ILE A 101 -12.26 14.26 2.15
CA ILE A 101 -12.82 13.80 0.88
C ILE A 101 -12.64 14.86 -0.21
N ALA A 102 -12.94 16.13 0.09
CA ALA A 102 -12.74 17.22 -0.87
C ALA A 102 -11.28 17.32 -1.33
N MET A 103 -10.32 17.23 -0.39
CA MET A 103 -8.90 17.21 -0.70
C MET A 103 -8.52 16.01 -1.58
N ILE A 104 -8.98 14.79 -1.25
CA ILE A 104 -8.70 13.60 -2.07
C ILE A 104 -9.23 13.78 -3.48
N LEU A 105 -10.47 14.26 -3.64
CA LEU A 105 -11.07 14.50 -4.95
C LEU A 105 -10.25 15.52 -5.75
N GLN A 106 -9.86 16.63 -5.12
CA GLN A 106 -9.08 17.69 -5.77
C GLN A 106 -7.69 17.21 -6.21
N GLU A 107 -6.98 16.44 -5.37
CA GLU A 107 -5.59 16.06 -5.62
C GLU A 107 -5.45 14.75 -6.44
N SER A 108 -6.52 13.98 -6.63
CA SER A 108 -6.48 12.68 -7.32
C SER A 108 -6.55 12.72 -8.85
N GLY A 109 -6.61 13.91 -9.47
CA GLY A 109 -6.77 14.06 -10.92
C GLY A 109 -5.67 13.37 -11.74
N TYR A 110 -4.40 13.57 -11.37
CA TYR A 110 -3.26 12.93 -12.05
C TYR A 110 -3.34 11.40 -11.96
N PHE A 111 -3.70 10.89 -10.78
CA PHE A 111 -3.81 9.45 -10.52
C PHE A 111 -4.90 8.82 -11.38
N HIS A 112 -6.06 9.47 -11.51
CA HIS A 112 -7.15 8.98 -12.35
C HIS A 112 -6.77 8.89 -13.83
N MET A 113 -6.07 9.91 -14.35
CA MET A 113 -5.63 9.91 -15.75
C MET A 113 -4.59 8.80 -16.01
N GLN A 114 -3.58 8.67 -15.14
CA GLN A 114 -2.56 7.62 -15.25
C GLN A 114 -3.14 6.21 -15.09
N ALA A 115 -4.17 6.03 -14.26
CA ALA A 115 -4.81 4.73 -14.04
C ALA A 115 -5.71 4.28 -15.20
N THR A 116 -6.18 5.21 -16.05
CA THR A 116 -7.15 4.90 -17.11
C THR A 116 -6.59 5.02 -18.51
N LYS A 117 -5.74 6.03 -18.76
CA LYS A 117 -5.18 6.33 -20.09
C LYS A 117 -3.68 6.68 -19.99
N PRO A 118 -2.84 5.79 -19.45
CA PRO A 118 -1.43 6.09 -19.22
C PRO A 118 -0.67 6.45 -20.50
N ASP A 119 -0.96 5.80 -21.63
CA ASP A 119 -0.29 6.03 -22.92
C ASP A 119 -0.74 7.29 -23.68
N THR A 120 -1.80 7.95 -23.21
CA THR A 120 -2.32 9.19 -23.85
C THR A 120 -1.68 10.45 -23.29
N LEU A 121 -1.18 10.40 -22.05
CA LEU A 121 -0.60 11.54 -21.34
C LEU A 121 0.76 11.98 -21.90
#